data_AF-A0A358ED34-F1
#
_entry.id   AF-A0A358ED34-F1
#
_cell.length_a   1.000
_cell.length_b   1.000
_cell.length_c   1.000
_cell.angle_alpha   90.00
_cell.angle_beta   90.00
_cell.angle_gamma   90.00
#
_symmetry.space_group_name_H-M   'P 1'
#
loop_
_entity.id
_entity.type
_entity.pdbx_description
1 polymer ?
#
loop_
_entity_poly.entity_id
_entity_poly.type
_entity_poly.pdbx_seq_one_letter_code
_entity_poly.pdbx_strand_id
1 'polypeptide(L)'
;FESAISSAYSATAFFPLAGSNTGGQLTQILAELNTALSTASLSSILPIVLAQTTLSNSDFAMMAVTPESGIGAVTPVQTRRGLWGPGDVEVSAKLRLADNMTYDEAVEDSGITYRVTGRFGIRLPTGTPEHPDVLLDIGTGDGQLDLETGLAAELRVNGRFGIAASGSLVSQRPTTIVRRVERPSQAMPASRTRAEVRWDPGRLVGIKIAPYLRISSALSIHGEYRYFQKFRDKVEIIASNTSLNPFILESESGIKLHEVGGGLRYDTVEPWIQGEAPNPMEVHLRFLHAIEGSGSHAPKWTRVEAGIRLFRRLWGQTN
;
A
#
# COMPACT_ATOMS: atom_id res chain seq x y z
N PHE A 1 -31.83 -2.20 36.20
CA PHE A 1 -30.82 -1.13 36.27
C PHE A 1 -29.45 -1.70 36.62
N GLU A 2 -29.31 -2.47 37.70
CA GLU A 2 -28.06 -3.16 38.06
C GLU A 2 -27.50 -4.02 36.92
N SER A 3 -28.34 -4.81 36.22
CA SER A 3 -27.88 -5.57 35.05
C SER A 3 -27.45 -4.68 33.88
N ALA A 4 -28.03 -3.49 33.72
CA ALA A 4 -27.68 -2.55 32.65
C ALA A 4 -26.37 -1.83 32.96
N ILE A 5 -26.12 -1.48 34.22
CA ILE A 5 -24.82 -1.03 34.69
C ILE A 5 -23.81 -2.15 34.52
N SER A 6 -24.02 -3.34 35.09
CA SER A 6 -23.11 -4.47 34.93
C SER A 6 -22.80 -4.78 33.45
N SER A 7 -23.81 -4.69 32.57
CA SER A 7 -23.63 -4.83 31.13
C SER A 7 -22.77 -3.72 30.53
N ALA A 8 -23.02 -2.45 30.89
CA ALA A 8 -22.20 -1.32 30.46
C ALA A 8 -20.75 -1.45 30.94
N TYR A 9 -20.55 -1.96 32.16
CA TYR A 9 -19.22 -2.20 32.74
C TYR A 9 -18.49 -3.38 32.12
N SER A 10 -19.22 -4.37 31.60
CA SER A 10 -18.65 -5.46 30.80
C SER A 10 -18.42 -5.06 29.33
N ALA A 11 -18.97 -3.93 28.88
CA ALA A 11 -18.96 -3.52 27.47
C ALA A 11 -17.85 -2.52 27.12
N THR A 12 -17.18 -1.91 28.10
CA THR A 12 -16.04 -1.00 27.87
C THR A 12 -15.00 -1.14 28.97
N ALA A 13 -13.72 -1.18 28.58
CA ALA A 13 -12.59 -1.14 29.49
C ALA A 13 -12.34 0.25 30.13
N PHE A 14 -13.05 1.29 29.65
CA PHE A 14 -12.78 2.68 30.00
C PHE A 14 -13.96 3.33 30.72
N PHE A 15 -13.65 3.98 31.84
CA PHE A 15 -14.62 4.67 32.69
C PHE A 15 -14.18 6.11 32.97
N PRO A 16 -15.12 7.03 33.22
CA PRO A 16 -14.79 8.37 33.68
C PRO A 16 -13.96 8.32 34.96
N LEU A 17 -12.97 9.22 35.04
CA LEU A 17 -12.07 9.32 36.18
C LEU A 17 -12.81 9.89 37.39
N ALA A 18 -12.56 9.33 38.57
CA ALA A 18 -13.00 9.89 39.84
C ALA A 18 -12.42 11.31 40.01
N GLY A 19 -13.28 12.26 40.37
CA GLY A 19 -12.90 13.68 40.45
C GLY A 19 -12.87 14.43 39.11
N SER A 20 -13.11 13.76 37.97
CA SER A 20 -13.41 14.49 36.71
C SER A 20 -14.81 15.10 36.73
N ASN A 21 -15.04 16.13 35.90
CA ASN A 21 -16.36 16.74 35.73
C ASN A 21 -17.43 15.68 35.36
N THR A 22 -17.12 14.79 34.42
CA THR A 22 -18.03 13.72 34.00
C THR A 22 -18.28 12.71 35.13
N GLY A 23 -17.24 12.31 35.87
CA GLY A 23 -17.40 11.42 37.03
C GLY A 23 -18.25 12.05 38.14
N GLY A 24 -18.06 13.35 38.38
CA GLY A 24 -18.87 14.15 39.30
C GLY A 24 -20.34 14.22 38.88
N GLN A 25 -20.61 14.54 37.61
CA GLN A 25 -21.96 14.57 37.05
C GLN A 25 -22.68 13.22 37.16
N LEU A 26 -21.99 12.11 36.84
CA LEU A 26 -22.57 10.77 36.99
C LEU A 26 -22.91 10.43 38.44
N THR A 27 -22.02 10.80 39.37
CA THR A 27 -22.24 10.58 40.81
C THR A 27 -23.42 11.41 41.32
N GLN A 28 -23.55 12.66 40.84
CA GLN A 28 -24.66 13.54 41.19
C GLN A 28 -25.99 13.00 40.66
N ILE A 29 -26.05 12.62 39.38
CA ILE A 29 -27.26 12.03 38.77
C ILE A 29 -27.69 10.77 39.53
N LEU A 30 -26.74 9.93 39.95
CA LEU A 30 -27.05 8.74 40.75
C LEU A 30 -27.60 9.12 42.13
N ALA A 31 -27.05 10.15 42.79
CA ALA A 31 -27.53 10.61 44.09
C ALA A 31 -28.95 11.19 43.99
N GLU A 32 -29.24 11.96 42.95
CA GLU A 32 -30.58 12.48 42.67
C GLU A 32 -31.58 11.33 42.41
N LEU A 33 -31.18 10.33 41.62
CA LEU A 33 -31.99 9.14 41.38
C LEU A 33 -32.25 8.35 42.67
N ASN A 34 -31.24 8.15 43.51
CA ASN A 34 -31.38 7.44 44.77
C ASN A 34 -32.27 8.19 45.77
N THR A 35 -32.26 9.52 45.74
CA THR A 35 -33.19 10.36 46.53
C THR A 35 -34.64 10.21 46.04
N ALA A 36 -34.85 10.13 44.72
CA ALA A 36 -36.18 9.88 44.17
C ALA A 36 -36.68 8.46 44.52
N LEU A 37 -35.81 7.45 44.44
CA LEU A 37 -36.15 6.06 44.78
C LEU A 37 -36.51 5.92 46.27
N SER A 38 -35.74 6.54 47.17
CA SER A 38 -36.03 6.48 48.60
C SER A 38 -37.34 7.18 48.95
N THR A 39 -37.66 8.30 48.29
CA THR A 39 -38.96 8.98 48.41
C THR A 39 -40.12 8.07 47.98
N ALA A 40 -39.88 7.22 46.97
CA ALA A 40 -40.83 6.20 46.51
C ALA A 40 -40.81 4.90 47.35
N SER A 41 -40.08 4.86 48.47
CA SER A 41 -39.87 3.66 49.30
C SER A 41 -39.25 2.46 48.55
N LEU A 42 -38.49 2.75 47.50
CA LEU A 42 -37.72 1.77 46.73
C LEU A 42 -36.27 1.72 47.22
N SER A 43 -35.63 0.57 47.04
CA SER A 43 -34.22 0.36 47.37
C SER A 43 -33.30 1.24 46.52
N SER A 44 -32.26 1.81 47.14
CA SER A 44 -31.22 2.56 46.45
C SER A 44 -30.36 1.66 45.56
N ILE A 45 -29.78 2.28 44.55
CA ILE A 45 -28.84 1.66 43.63
C ILE A 45 -27.41 1.83 44.15
N LEU A 46 -26.58 0.80 43.93
CA LEU A 46 -25.15 0.80 44.25
C LEU A 46 -24.38 1.95 43.56
N PRO A 47 -23.29 2.45 44.18
CA PRO A 47 -22.45 3.47 43.58
C PRO A 47 -21.91 3.10 42.19
N ILE A 48 -21.79 4.09 41.32
CA ILE A 48 -21.10 3.96 40.03
C ILE A 48 -19.60 3.77 40.30
N VAL A 49 -18.99 2.77 39.68
CA VAL A 49 -17.55 2.50 39.79
C VAL A 49 -16.79 3.42 38.82
N LEU A 50 -16.05 4.38 39.36
CA LEU A 50 -15.24 5.30 38.57
C LEU A 50 -13.78 4.84 38.50
N ALA A 51 -13.10 5.16 37.39
CA ALA A 51 -11.67 4.92 37.25
C ALA A 51 -10.91 5.76 38.28
N GLN A 52 -9.90 5.18 38.93
CA GLN A 52 -9.09 5.89 39.94
C GLN A 52 -7.82 6.49 39.34
N THR A 53 -7.40 6.00 38.19
CA THR A 53 -6.17 6.40 37.50
C THR A 53 -6.46 6.73 36.05
N THR A 54 -5.67 7.64 35.49
CA THR A 54 -5.66 7.90 34.04
C THR A 54 -4.94 6.78 33.31
N LEU A 55 -5.26 6.62 32.02
CA LEU A 55 -4.53 5.70 31.16
C LEU A 55 -3.07 6.14 31.04
N SER A 56 -2.17 5.20 31.28
CA SER A 56 -0.76 5.34 30.93
C SER A 56 -0.53 5.04 29.44
N ASN A 57 0.65 5.41 28.92
CA ASN A 57 1.05 5.01 27.56
C ASN A 57 1.09 3.49 27.39
N SER A 58 1.47 2.74 28.44
CA SER A 58 1.42 1.27 28.44
C SER A 58 -0.02 0.75 28.37
N ASP A 59 -0.96 1.37 29.08
CA ASP A 59 -2.37 0.95 29.02
C ASP A 59 -2.95 1.17 27.63
N PHE A 60 -2.59 2.29 26.98
CA PHE A 60 -2.99 2.55 25.60
C PHE A 60 -2.43 1.52 24.62
N ALA A 61 -1.16 1.14 24.77
CA ALA A 61 -0.56 0.11 23.93
C ALA A 61 -1.25 -1.26 24.11
N MET A 62 -1.65 -1.58 25.34
CA MET A 62 -2.34 -2.82 25.71
C MET A 62 -3.81 -2.84 25.30
N MET A 63 -4.45 -1.69 25.10
CA MET A 63 -5.86 -1.58 24.70
C MET A 63 -6.23 -2.49 23.53
N ALA A 64 -5.34 -2.63 22.53
CA ALA A 64 -5.58 -3.45 21.34
C ALA A 64 -5.79 -4.94 21.67
N VAL A 65 -5.14 -5.46 22.72
CA VAL A 65 -5.20 -6.87 23.13
C VAL A 65 -6.14 -7.12 24.31
N THR A 66 -6.57 -6.06 25.02
CA THR A 66 -7.57 -6.15 26.11
C THR A 66 -8.92 -6.60 25.54
N PRO A 67 -9.48 -7.76 25.95
CA PRO A 67 -10.73 -8.29 25.39
C PRO A 67 -11.90 -7.30 25.45
N GLU A 68 -12.00 -6.56 26.55
CA GLU A 68 -13.06 -5.59 26.84
C GLU A 68 -13.02 -4.35 25.91
N SER A 69 -11.93 -4.13 25.17
CA SER A 69 -11.87 -3.07 24.15
C SER A 69 -12.63 -3.43 22.88
N GLY A 70 -12.94 -4.71 22.67
CA GLY A 70 -13.58 -5.23 21.47
C GLY A 70 -12.68 -5.21 20.21
N ILE A 71 -11.43 -4.76 20.30
CA ILE A 71 -10.48 -4.71 19.17
C ILE A 71 -9.99 -6.12 18.84
N GLY A 72 -9.58 -6.89 19.86
CA GLY A 72 -9.15 -8.28 19.69
C GLY A 72 -7.93 -8.43 18.78
N ALA A 73 -6.93 -7.55 18.92
CA ALA A 73 -5.63 -7.76 18.30
C ALA A 73 -4.85 -8.86 19.05
N VAL A 74 -3.88 -9.48 18.39
CA VAL A 74 -3.01 -10.51 19.00
C VAL A 74 -1.73 -9.94 19.61
N THR A 75 -1.37 -8.70 19.24
CA THR A 75 -0.19 -8.01 19.76
C THR A 75 -0.53 -6.58 20.19
N PRO A 76 0.07 -6.07 21.28
CA PRO A 76 -0.05 -4.66 21.67
C PRO A 76 0.44 -3.71 20.58
N VAL A 77 0.02 -2.45 20.62
CA VAL A 77 0.56 -1.41 19.73
C VAL A 77 1.99 -1.09 20.17
N GLN A 78 2.97 -1.59 19.42
CA GLN A 78 4.38 -1.40 19.73
C GLN A 78 5.23 -1.40 18.47
N THR A 79 6.45 -0.87 18.58
CA THR A 79 7.45 -0.94 17.52
C THR A 79 7.80 -2.40 17.23
N ARG A 80 7.55 -2.84 16.00
CA ARG A 80 7.89 -4.19 15.55
C ARG A 80 9.23 -4.20 14.82
N ARG A 81 10.10 -5.14 15.20
CA ARG A 81 11.30 -5.50 14.42
C ARG A 81 10.94 -6.69 13.52
N GLY A 82 11.41 -6.69 12.28
CA GLY A 82 11.22 -7.84 11.37
C GLY A 82 10.25 -7.62 10.19
N LEU A 83 10.13 -6.39 9.67
CA LEU A 83 9.45 -6.09 8.39
C LEU A 83 10.20 -6.64 7.15
N TRP A 84 11.20 -7.51 7.36
CA TRP A 84 12.07 -8.01 6.32
C TRP A 84 11.73 -9.48 6.10
N GLY A 85 11.12 -9.75 4.96
CA GLY A 85 10.87 -11.10 4.48
C GLY A 85 10.92 -11.12 2.95
N PRO A 86 11.05 -12.31 2.36
CA PRO A 86 10.92 -12.44 0.92
C PRO A 86 9.52 -11.98 0.51
N GLY A 87 9.45 -11.16 -0.53
CA GLY A 87 8.19 -10.83 -1.17
C GLY A 87 7.77 -11.89 -2.18
N ASP A 88 6.81 -11.52 -3.02
CA ASP A 88 6.36 -12.37 -4.10
C ASP A 88 7.45 -12.55 -5.18
N VAL A 89 7.65 -13.80 -5.59
CA VAL A 89 8.56 -14.15 -6.68
C VAL A 89 7.93 -13.77 -8.01
N GLU A 90 8.68 -13.06 -8.85
CA GLU A 90 8.24 -12.69 -10.20
C GLU A 90 9.09 -13.37 -11.26
N VAL A 91 8.43 -13.95 -12.27
CA VAL A 91 9.06 -14.47 -13.48
C VAL A 91 8.54 -13.67 -14.66
N SER A 92 9.44 -13.12 -15.48
CA SER A 92 9.04 -12.39 -16.67
C SER A 92 9.89 -12.73 -17.89
N ALA A 93 9.25 -12.65 -19.06
CA ALA A 93 9.87 -12.76 -20.36
C ALA A 93 9.72 -11.44 -21.11
N LYS A 94 10.78 -11.02 -21.80
CA LYS A 94 10.79 -9.83 -22.66
C LYS A 94 11.18 -10.23 -24.07
N LEU A 95 10.43 -9.73 -25.04
CA LEU A 95 10.60 -10.04 -26.46
C LEU A 95 10.79 -8.73 -27.22
N ARG A 96 11.86 -8.64 -28.00
CA ARG A 96 12.06 -7.55 -28.94
C ARG A 96 11.20 -7.84 -30.18
N LEU A 97 10.23 -6.97 -30.44
CA LEU A 97 9.23 -7.16 -31.49
C LEU A 97 9.65 -6.48 -32.79
N ALA A 98 10.23 -5.29 -32.68
CA ALA A 98 10.77 -4.54 -33.80
C ALA A 98 11.93 -3.69 -33.30
N ASP A 99 13.01 -3.57 -34.09
CA ASP A 99 14.22 -2.89 -33.66
C ASP A 99 15.09 -2.54 -34.85
N ASN A 100 15.48 -1.27 -34.95
CA ASN A 100 16.58 -0.84 -35.81
C ASN A 100 17.63 -0.02 -35.03
N MET A 101 17.55 0.01 -33.69
CA MET A 101 18.55 0.65 -32.85
C MET A 101 19.81 -0.21 -32.77
N THR A 102 20.92 0.31 -33.29
CA THR A 102 22.24 -0.35 -33.22
C THR A 102 23.07 0.20 -32.07
N TYR A 103 23.98 -0.63 -31.53
CA TYR A 103 24.86 -0.24 -30.43
C TYR A 103 25.98 0.70 -30.86
N ASP A 104 26.20 0.89 -32.17
CA ASP A 104 27.23 1.79 -32.71
C ASP A 104 26.73 3.23 -32.91
N GLU A 105 25.52 3.55 -32.43
CA GLU A 105 24.90 4.85 -32.67
C GLU A 105 25.55 5.97 -31.86
N ALA A 106 26.39 6.75 -32.53
CA ALA A 106 26.99 7.93 -31.94
C ALA A 106 25.92 8.97 -31.57
N VAL A 107 26.22 9.82 -30.59
CA VAL A 107 25.35 10.97 -30.25
C VAL A 107 25.20 11.93 -31.44
N GLU A 108 26.08 11.85 -32.43
CA GLU A 108 26.09 12.67 -33.63
C GLU A 108 25.38 12.02 -34.83
N ASP A 109 24.92 10.77 -34.69
CA ASP A 109 24.28 10.06 -35.79
C ASP A 109 22.96 10.70 -36.20
N SER A 110 22.82 10.96 -37.49
CA SER A 110 21.60 11.50 -38.08
C SER A 110 20.66 10.37 -38.50
N GLY A 111 19.38 10.45 -38.14
CA GLY A 111 18.40 9.42 -38.50
C GLY A 111 17.34 9.19 -37.42
N ILE A 112 16.45 8.25 -37.71
CA ILE A 112 15.38 7.82 -36.80
C ILE A 112 15.59 6.35 -36.47
N THR A 113 15.82 6.07 -35.20
CA THR A 113 15.97 4.71 -34.70
C THR A 113 14.88 4.41 -33.67
N TYR A 114 14.43 3.17 -33.59
CA TYR A 114 13.30 2.76 -32.79
C TYR A 114 13.48 1.33 -32.28
N ARG A 115 12.86 1.05 -31.14
CA ARG A 115 12.80 -0.27 -30.53
C ARG A 115 11.44 -0.50 -29.88
N VAL A 116 10.81 -1.62 -30.19
CA VAL A 116 9.55 -2.05 -29.60
C VAL A 116 9.76 -3.38 -28.88
N THR A 117 9.35 -3.46 -27.62
CA THR A 117 9.53 -4.62 -26.75
C THR A 117 8.20 -4.99 -26.09
N GLY A 118 7.83 -6.28 -26.16
CA GLY A 118 6.74 -6.86 -25.38
C GLY A 118 7.27 -7.48 -24.08
N ARG A 119 6.48 -7.43 -23.01
CA ARG A 119 6.74 -8.08 -21.73
C ARG A 119 5.54 -8.92 -21.31
N PHE A 120 5.81 -10.12 -20.81
CA PHE A 120 4.85 -10.97 -20.13
C PHE A 120 5.44 -11.39 -18.79
N GLY A 121 4.66 -11.38 -17.73
CA GLY A 121 5.11 -11.69 -16.39
C GLY A 121 4.05 -12.43 -15.58
N ILE A 122 4.53 -13.24 -14.64
CA ILE A 122 3.72 -13.93 -13.64
C ILE A 122 4.35 -13.62 -12.28
N ARG A 123 3.54 -13.14 -11.33
CA ARG A 123 3.92 -12.99 -9.92
C ARG A 123 3.27 -14.11 -9.12
N LEU A 124 4.08 -14.86 -8.40
CA LEU A 124 3.66 -16.00 -7.60
C LEU A 124 3.39 -15.54 -6.16
N PRO A 125 2.32 -16.06 -5.50
CA PRO A 125 1.95 -15.71 -4.12
C PRO A 125 2.88 -16.39 -3.10
N THR A 126 4.14 -15.98 -3.07
CA THR A 126 5.15 -16.56 -2.15
C THR A 126 5.42 -15.69 -0.94
N GLY A 127 5.03 -14.42 -0.97
CA GLY A 127 5.07 -13.51 0.17
C GLY A 127 3.97 -13.82 1.19
N THR A 128 4.11 -13.26 2.38
CA THR A 128 3.15 -13.44 3.47
C THR A 128 2.11 -12.31 3.45
N PRO A 129 0.81 -12.61 3.35
CA PRO A 129 -0.25 -11.62 3.50
C PRO A 129 -0.26 -10.98 4.90
N GLU A 130 -0.86 -9.79 4.97
CA GLU A 130 -1.09 -9.09 6.24
C GLU A 130 -1.99 -9.91 7.18
N HIS A 131 -1.60 -9.99 8.46
CA HIS A 131 -2.41 -10.62 9.48
C HIS A 131 -3.51 -9.67 10.00
N PRO A 132 -4.80 -10.02 9.89
CA PRO A 132 -5.90 -9.10 10.21
C PRO A 132 -5.98 -8.69 11.70
N ASP A 133 -5.34 -9.44 12.59
CA ASP A 133 -5.32 -9.16 14.04
C ASP A 133 -4.00 -8.52 14.51
N VAL A 134 -3.10 -8.18 13.59
CA VAL A 134 -1.88 -7.39 13.88
C VAL A 134 -2.06 -6.02 13.22
N LEU A 135 -2.44 -5.02 14.01
CA LEU A 135 -2.94 -3.73 13.49
C LEU A 135 -1.96 -2.94 12.62
N LEU A 136 -0.65 -3.12 12.84
CA LEU A 136 0.43 -2.44 12.11
C LEU A 136 1.27 -3.44 11.31
N ASP A 137 0.67 -4.55 10.89
CA ASP A 137 1.36 -5.50 10.02
C ASP A 137 1.50 -4.93 8.61
N ILE A 138 2.63 -5.22 7.99
CA ILE A 138 2.86 -4.95 6.58
C ILE A 138 3.30 -6.28 5.99
N GLY A 139 2.44 -6.85 5.16
CA GLY A 139 2.72 -8.10 4.46
C GLY A 139 3.87 -7.92 3.46
N THR A 140 4.54 -9.02 3.13
CA THR A 140 5.57 -9.03 2.09
C THR A 140 5.00 -9.39 0.71
N GLY A 141 3.77 -9.87 0.67
CA GLY A 141 3.00 -10.16 -0.54
C GLY A 141 1.49 -10.06 -0.26
N ASP A 142 0.68 -10.18 -1.30
CA ASP A 142 -0.78 -10.09 -1.20
C ASP A 142 -1.50 -11.45 -1.21
N GLY A 143 -0.73 -12.53 -1.39
CA GLY A 143 -1.24 -13.90 -1.43
C GLY A 143 -1.96 -14.24 -2.74
N GLN A 144 -1.72 -13.49 -3.81
CA GLN A 144 -2.37 -13.68 -5.10
C GLN A 144 -1.40 -13.97 -6.25
N LEU A 145 -1.93 -14.65 -7.26
CA LEU A 145 -1.24 -14.81 -8.53
C LEU A 145 -1.56 -13.59 -9.41
N ASP A 146 -0.53 -12.88 -9.85
CA ASP A 146 -0.69 -11.79 -10.82
C ASP A 146 -0.19 -12.21 -12.20
N LEU A 147 -0.91 -11.74 -13.21
CA LEU A 147 -0.51 -11.82 -14.61
C LEU A 147 -0.23 -10.41 -15.11
N GLU A 148 0.99 -10.15 -15.56
CA GLU A 148 1.41 -8.88 -16.14
C GLU A 148 1.62 -9.02 -17.65
N THR A 149 1.12 -8.06 -18.41
CA THR A 149 1.50 -7.85 -19.80
C THR A 149 1.86 -6.40 -20.02
N GLY A 150 2.79 -6.13 -20.93
CA GLY A 150 3.18 -4.76 -21.23
C GLY A 150 3.85 -4.62 -22.59
N LEU A 151 3.88 -3.38 -23.06
CA LEU A 151 4.54 -2.97 -24.28
C LEU A 151 5.35 -1.71 -24.00
N ALA A 152 6.57 -1.67 -24.52
CA ALA A 152 7.44 -0.52 -24.47
C ALA A 152 7.92 -0.17 -25.87
N ALA A 153 7.97 1.11 -26.17
CA ALA A 153 8.50 1.63 -27.42
C ALA A 153 9.49 2.75 -27.10
N GLU A 154 10.60 2.76 -27.82
CA GLU A 154 11.61 3.80 -27.78
C GLU A 154 11.80 4.33 -29.19
N LEU A 155 11.89 5.64 -29.32
CA LEU A 155 12.20 6.34 -30.55
C LEU A 155 13.32 7.32 -30.27
N ARG A 156 14.35 7.34 -31.12
CA ARG A 156 15.48 8.27 -31.06
C ARG A 156 15.58 8.99 -32.40
N VAL A 157 15.86 10.28 -32.33
CA VAL A 157 15.98 11.19 -33.46
C VAL A 157 17.32 11.89 -33.36
N ASN A 158 18.12 11.77 -34.42
CA ASN A 158 19.44 12.40 -34.57
C ASN A 158 20.39 12.13 -33.40
N GLY A 159 20.39 10.90 -32.86
CA GLY A 159 21.32 10.45 -31.83
C GLY A 159 21.17 11.12 -30.45
N ARG A 160 20.50 12.29 -30.36
CA ARG A 160 20.44 13.15 -29.16
C ARG A 160 19.11 13.11 -28.47
N PHE A 161 18.03 13.25 -29.22
CA PHE A 161 16.69 13.31 -28.65
C PHE A 161 16.05 11.94 -28.71
N GLY A 162 15.35 11.54 -27.66
CA GLY A 162 14.51 10.36 -27.72
C GLY A 162 13.30 10.45 -26.83
N ILE A 163 12.38 9.52 -27.04
CA ILE A 163 11.19 9.34 -26.24
C ILE A 163 10.99 7.85 -26.00
N ALA A 164 10.88 7.48 -24.73
CA ALA A 164 10.52 6.14 -24.31
C ALA A 164 9.09 6.17 -23.78
N ALA A 165 8.22 5.30 -24.27
CA ALA A 165 6.86 5.13 -23.80
C ALA A 165 6.63 3.66 -23.42
N SER A 166 5.84 3.42 -22.38
CA SER A 166 5.43 2.07 -22.01
C SER A 166 4.02 2.04 -21.43
N GLY A 167 3.34 0.94 -21.68
CA GLY A 167 2.04 0.62 -21.09
C GLY A 167 2.06 -0.78 -20.48
N SER A 168 1.41 -0.97 -19.34
CA SER A 168 1.25 -2.27 -18.71
C SER A 168 -0.17 -2.46 -18.19
N LEU A 169 -0.59 -3.73 -18.18
CA LEU A 169 -1.83 -4.20 -17.59
C LEU A 169 -1.49 -5.37 -16.66
N VAL A 170 -1.93 -5.28 -15.42
CA VAL A 170 -1.81 -6.35 -14.42
C VAL A 170 -3.21 -6.82 -14.04
N SER A 171 -3.43 -8.12 -14.14
CA SER A 171 -4.64 -8.79 -13.68
C SER A 171 -4.29 -9.71 -12.52
N GLN A 172 -4.89 -9.45 -11.36
CA GLN A 172 -4.72 -10.26 -10.17
C GLN A 172 -5.83 -11.32 -10.13
N ARG A 173 -5.53 -12.52 -9.62
CA ARG A 173 -6.53 -13.58 -9.48
C ARG A 173 -7.29 -13.42 -8.15
N PRO A 174 -8.61 -13.67 -8.13
CA PRO A 174 -9.37 -13.69 -6.89
C PRO A 174 -8.79 -14.69 -5.89
N THR A 175 -8.82 -14.34 -4.62
CA THR A 175 -8.40 -15.23 -3.53
C THR A 175 -9.36 -15.14 -2.34
N THR A 176 -9.20 -16.06 -1.41
CA THR A 176 -9.94 -16.06 -0.14
C THR A 176 -9.00 -15.70 1.00
N ILE A 177 -9.38 -14.70 1.79
CA ILE A 177 -8.59 -14.21 2.91
C ILE A 177 -9.50 -13.82 4.06
N VAL A 178 -8.95 -13.85 5.28
CA VAL A 178 -9.61 -13.28 6.45
C VAL A 178 -9.23 -11.81 6.54
N ARG A 179 -10.22 -10.92 6.54
CA ARG A 179 -10.02 -9.47 6.70
C ARG A 179 -11.05 -8.87 7.65
N ARG A 180 -10.76 -7.67 8.14
CA ARG A 180 -11.71 -6.84 8.89
C ARG A 180 -12.47 -5.96 7.91
N VAL A 181 -13.78 -6.15 7.84
CA VAL A 181 -14.69 -5.40 6.96
C VAL A 181 -15.00 -4.05 7.61
N GLU A 182 -14.09 -3.11 7.42
CA GLU A 182 -14.17 -1.77 8.00
C GLU A 182 -13.47 -0.76 7.09
N ARG A 183 -13.74 0.53 7.28
CA ARG A 183 -13.08 1.58 6.49
C ARG A 183 -11.56 1.56 6.71
N PRO A 184 -10.74 1.73 5.67
CA PRO A 184 -9.29 1.89 5.81
C PRO A 184 -8.85 3.01 6.76
N SER A 185 -9.67 4.07 6.90
CA SER A 185 -9.43 5.17 7.84
C SER A 185 -9.63 4.80 9.32
N GLN A 186 -10.25 3.65 9.61
CA GLN A 186 -10.41 3.16 10.97
C GLN A 186 -9.11 2.50 11.45
N ALA A 187 -8.32 3.22 12.25
CA ALA A 187 -7.02 2.74 12.73
C ALA A 187 -7.10 1.47 13.61
N MET A 188 -8.19 1.29 14.35
CA MET A 188 -8.42 0.13 15.22
C MET A 188 -9.82 -0.45 14.95
N PRO A 189 -9.98 -1.27 13.90
CA PRO A 189 -11.25 -1.90 13.57
C PRO A 189 -11.64 -2.94 14.63
N ALA A 190 -12.93 -3.03 14.97
CA ALA A 190 -13.41 -3.97 15.98
C ALA A 190 -13.30 -5.44 15.52
N SER A 191 -13.03 -6.37 16.44
CA SER A 191 -12.93 -7.82 16.16
C SER A 191 -14.16 -8.39 15.48
N ARG A 192 -15.35 -7.88 15.81
CA ARG A 192 -16.63 -8.29 15.20
C ARG A 192 -16.75 -8.01 13.69
N THR A 193 -15.86 -7.21 13.11
CA THR A 193 -15.83 -6.98 11.65
C THR A 193 -14.98 -8.00 10.90
N ARG A 194 -14.31 -8.92 11.62
CA ARG A 194 -13.53 -10.01 11.02
C ARG A 194 -14.45 -10.96 10.27
N ALA A 195 -14.16 -11.16 8.99
CA ALA A 195 -14.86 -12.10 8.13
C ALA A 195 -13.91 -12.74 7.13
N GLU A 196 -14.25 -13.95 6.72
CA GLU A 196 -13.65 -14.57 5.53
C GLU A 196 -14.30 -13.95 4.29
N VAL A 197 -13.47 -13.42 3.40
CA VAL A 197 -13.91 -12.73 2.19
C VAL A 197 -13.24 -13.31 0.95
N ARG A 198 -14.01 -13.41 -0.13
CA ARG A 198 -13.50 -13.57 -1.48
C ARG A 198 -13.18 -12.20 -2.02
N TRP A 199 -11.89 -11.93 -2.20
CA TRP A 199 -11.38 -10.66 -2.70
C TRP A 199 -10.95 -10.83 -4.16
N ASP A 200 -11.59 -10.08 -5.06
CA ASP A 200 -11.25 -9.94 -6.48
C ASP A 200 -10.68 -8.54 -6.71
N PRO A 201 -9.35 -8.38 -6.77
CA PRO A 201 -8.73 -7.07 -6.91
C PRO A 201 -9.02 -6.44 -8.26
N GLY A 202 -9.19 -5.13 -8.26
CA GLY A 202 -9.28 -4.37 -9.49
C GLY A 202 -8.00 -4.46 -10.31
N ARG A 203 -8.14 -4.51 -11.63
CA ARG A 203 -7.00 -4.50 -12.55
C ARG A 203 -6.13 -3.25 -12.35
N LEU A 204 -4.85 -3.36 -12.68
CA LEU A 204 -3.91 -2.25 -12.62
C LEU A 204 -3.48 -1.87 -14.04
N VAL A 205 -3.49 -0.58 -14.36
CA VAL A 205 -3.03 -0.01 -15.61
C VAL A 205 -1.93 0.98 -15.31
N GLY A 206 -0.81 0.85 -16.01
CA GLY A 206 0.31 1.77 -15.94
C GLY A 206 0.65 2.32 -17.32
N ILE A 207 0.88 3.63 -17.41
CA ILE A 207 1.45 4.26 -18.60
C ILE A 207 2.61 5.15 -18.15
N LYS A 208 3.72 5.09 -18.88
CA LYS A 208 4.88 5.96 -18.66
C LYS A 208 5.35 6.55 -19.97
N ILE A 209 5.68 7.83 -19.96
CA ILE A 209 6.26 8.54 -21.09
C ILE A 209 7.47 9.32 -20.58
N ALA A 210 8.62 9.15 -21.23
CA ALA A 210 9.88 9.71 -20.81
C ALA A 210 10.63 10.28 -22.04
N PRO A 211 10.44 11.56 -22.38
CA PRO A 211 11.33 12.24 -23.31
C PRO A 211 12.72 12.40 -22.66
N TYR A 212 13.77 12.26 -23.45
CA TYR A 212 15.14 12.36 -22.97
C TYR A 212 16.07 13.03 -23.97
N LEU A 213 17.15 13.60 -23.44
CA LEU A 213 18.24 14.22 -24.19
C LEU A 213 19.56 13.55 -23.77
N ARG A 214 20.26 12.93 -24.72
CA ARG A 214 21.62 12.41 -24.55
C ARG A 214 22.60 13.58 -24.58
N ILE A 215 23.32 13.75 -23.47
CA ILE A 215 24.45 14.69 -23.36
C ILE A 215 25.71 14.03 -23.92
N SER A 216 25.89 12.74 -23.63
CA SER A 216 26.97 11.89 -24.15
C SER A 216 26.45 10.47 -24.40
N SER A 217 27.32 9.57 -24.85
CA SER A 217 26.99 8.15 -24.99
C SER A 217 26.55 7.53 -23.66
N ALA A 218 27.06 8.02 -22.53
CA ALA A 218 26.74 7.50 -21.20
C ALA A 218 25.74 8.36 -20.41
N LEU A 219 25.64 9.66 -20.66
CA LEU A 219 24.86 10.57 -19.81
C LEU A 219 23.62 11.09 -20.54
N SER A 220 22.45 11.01 -19.89
CA SER A 220 21.20 11.57 -20.37
C SER A 220 20.40 12.27 -19.28
N ILE A 221 19.65 13.30 -19.69
CA ILE A 221 18.60 13.95 -18.90
C ILE A 221 17.26 13.48 -19.43
N HIS A 222 16.31 13.17 -18.56
CA HIS A 222 14.97 12.79 -18.96
C HIS A 222 13.90 13.56 -18.20
N GLY A 223 12.80 13.86 -18.89
CA GLY A 223 11.52 14.12 -18.25
C GLY A 223 10.76 12.81 -18.05
N GLU A 224 9.77 12.80 -17.17
CA GLU A 224 8.94 11.64 -16.94
C GLU A 224 7.50 12.06 -16.63
N TYR A 225 6.54 11.40 -17.27
CA TYR A 225 5.14 11.41 -16.92
C TYR A 225 4.69 9.98 -16.63
N ARG A 226 3.96 9.79 -15.53
CA ARG A 226 3.36 8.51 -15.18
C ARG A 226 1.87 8.66 -14.96
N TYR A 227 1.17 7.67 -15.45
CA TYR A 227 -0.23 7.43 -15.13
C TYR A 227 -0.37 6.05 -14.53
N PHE A 228 -1.05 5.99 -13.39
CA PHE A 228 -1.38 4.74 -12.72
C PHE A 228 -2.85 4.72 -12.38
N GLN A 229 -3.51 3.60 -12.66
CA GLN A 229 -4.88 3.35 -12.27
C GLN A 229 -5.03 1.94 -11.70
N LYS A 230 -5.54 1.84 -10.49
CA LYS A 230 -6.11 0.62 -9.92
C LYS A 230 -7.64 0.76 -9.96
N PHE A 231 -8.30 -0.18 -10.65
CA PHE A 231 -9.76 -0.25 -10.62
C PHE A 231 -10.25 -0.66 -9.22
N ARG A 232 -11.53 -0.47 -8.94
CA ARG A 232 -12.11 -0.91 -7.67
C ARG A 232 -12.05 -2.43 -7.56
N ASP A 233 -11.75 -2.88 -6.35
CA ASP A 233 -11.86 -4.28 -5.95
C ASP A 233 -13.33 -4.66 -5.81
N LYS A 234 -13.59 -5.96 -5.92
CA LYS A 234 -14.87 -6.58 -5.55
C LYS A 234 -14.64 -7.50 -4.37
N VAL A 235 -15.55 -7.46 -3.42
CA VAL A 235 -15.45 -8.23 -2.18
C VAL A 235 -16.77 -8.93 -1.92
N GLU A 236 -16.70 -10.22 -1.65
CA GLU A 236 -17.84 -11.02 -1.24
C GLU A 236 -17.54 -11.68 0.10
N ILE A 237 -18.51 -11.70 1.02
CA ILE A 237 -18.38 -12.36 2.32
C ILE A 237 -18.75 -13.83 2.15
N ILE A 238 -17.87 -14.74 2.56
CA ILE A 238 -18.05 -16.19 2.36
C ILE A 238 -18.92 -16.83 3.47
N ALA A 239 -19.06 -16.18 4.64
CA ALA A 239 -19.75 -16.73 5.81
C ALA A 239 -20.91 -15.87 6.37
N SER A 240 -21.77 -16.52 7.17
CA SER A 240 -23.18 -16.23 7.54
C SER A 240 -23.52 -14.92 8.25
N ASN A 241 -22.58 -13.99 8.47
CA ASN A 241 -22.87 -12.75 9.18
C ASN A 241 -23.38 -11.68 8.21
N THR A 242 -24.68 -11.68 7.94
CA THR A 242 -25.36 -10.74 7.02
C THR A 242 -25.33 -9.27 7.49
N SER A 243 -24.82 -8.99 8.68
CA SER A 243 -24.73 -7.62 9.21
C SER A 243 -23.53 -6.83 8.67
N LEU A 244 -22.55 -7.49 8.07
CA LEU A 244 -21.37 -6.84 7.51
C LEU A 244 -21.63 -6.44 6.05
N ASN A 245 -21.23 -5.23 5.70
CA ASN A 245 -21.36 -4.71 4.35
C ASN A 245 -20.00 -4.74 3.63
N PRO A 246 -19.78 -5.66 2.65
CA PRO A 246 -18.50 -5.76 1.94
C PRO A 246 -18.18 -4.52 1.11
N PHE A 247 -19.18 -3.72 0.73
CA PHE A 247 -19.00 -2.49 -0.05
C PHE A 247 -18.05 -1.48 0.64
N ILE A 248 -17.92 -1.55 1.97
CA ILE A 248 -17.00 -0.72 2.74
C ILE A 248 -15.55 -0.92 2.26
N LEU A 249 -15.16 -2.15 1.96
CA LEU A 249 -13.82 -2.48 1.45
C LEU A 249 -13.66 -2.08 -0.02
N GLU A 250 -14.74 -2.13 -0.80
CA GLU A 250 -14.73 -1.76 -2.22
C GLU A 250 -14.65 -0.24 -2.42
N SER A 251 -15.35 0.54 -1.60
CA SER A 251 -15.55 1.99 -1.80
C SER A 251 -14.25 2.78 -1.85
N GLU A 252 -13.22 2.28 -1.18
CA GLU A 252 -11.92 2.95 -1.00
C GLU A 252 -10.74 2.22 -1.67
N SER A 253 -11.03 1.23 -2.52
CA SER A 253 -10.03 0.34 -3.11
C SER A 253 -9.44 0.83 -4.45
N GLY A 254 -10.16 1.70 -5.15
CA GLY A 254 -9.75 2.24 -6.46
C GLY A 254 -8.87 3.49 -6.31
N ILE A 255 -7.85 3.60 -7.16
CA ILE A 255 -6.86 4.69 -7.13
C ILE A 255 -6.55 5.12 -8.56
N LYS A 256 -6.43 6.42 -8.78
CA LYS A 256 -5.91 7.02 -10.01
C LYS A 256 -4.86 8.05 -9.63
N LEU A 257 -3.70 8.02 -10.29
CA LEU A 257 -2.56 8.88 -9.98
C LEU A 257 -1.89 9.36 -11.26
N HIS A 258 -1.57 10.66 -11.30
CA HIS A 258 -0.76 11.31 -12.30
C HIS A 258 0.49 11.87 -11.64
N GLU A 259 1.65 11.56 -12.22
CA GLU A 259 2.93 12.00 -11.71
C GLU A 259 3.73 12.64 -12.84
N VAL A 260 4.49 13.67 -12.49
CA VAL A 260 5.47 14.29 -13.38
C VAL A 260 6.81 14.39 -12.67
N GLY A 261 7.86 14.35 -13.45
CA GLY A 261 9.20 14.36 -12.91
C GLY A 261 10.27 14.43 -13.97
N GLY A 262 11.48 14.15 -13.54
CA GLY A 262 12.64 14.09 -14.39
C GLY A 262 13.87 13.69 -13.60
N GLY A 263 14.97 13.48 -14.32
CA GLY A 263 16.18 12.99 -13.70
C GLY A 263 17.36 12.88 -14.64
N LEU A 264 18.41 12.30 -14.07
CA LEU A 264 19.66 11.99 -14.76
C LEU A 264 19.80 10.46 -14.81
N ARG A 265 20.33 9.98 -15.94
CA ARG A 265 20.77 8.58 -16.08
C ARG A 265 22.18 8.56 -16.63
N TYR A 266 23.05 7.84 -15.94
CA TYR A 266 24.38 7.47 -16.40
C TYR A 266 24.38 5.97 -16.71
N ASP A 267 24.51 5.59 -17.98
CA ASP A 267 24.41 4.23 -18.48
C ASP A 267 25.65 3.88 -19.30
N THR A 268 26.41 2.88 -18.86
CA THR A 268 27.64 2.44 -19.54
C THR A 268 27.44 1.18 -20.37
N VAL A 269 26.20 0.68 -20.55
CA VAL A 269 25.95 -0.56 -21.30
C VAL A 269 26.37 -0.42 -22.77
N GLU A 270 25.99 0.68 -23.43
CA GLU A 270 26.36 0.94 -24.83
C GLU A 270 27.88 1.15 -24.99
N PRO A 271 28.54 2.04 -24.21
CA PRO A 271 30.01 2.15 -24.18
C PRO A 271 30.74 0.83 -23.87
N TRP A 272 30.20 -0.02 -22.99
CA TRP A 272 30.81 -1.31 -22.64
C TRP A 272 30.76 -2.30 -23.79
N ILE A 273 29.64 -2.35 -24.53
CA ILE A 273 29.52 -3.17 -25.75
C ILE A 273 30.54 -2.73 -26.80
N GLN A 274 30.77 -1.42 -26.93
CA GLN A 274 31.77 -0.85 -27.84
C GLN A 274 33.23 -0.98 -27.36
N GLY A 275 33.45 -1.49 -26.14
CA GLY A 275 34.80 -1.59 -25.54
C GLY A 275 35.35 -0.27 -24.97
N GLU A 276 34.54 0.77 -24.88
CA GLU A 276 34.90 2.10 -24.36
C GLU A 276 34.71 2.23 -22.84
N ALA A 277 34.01 1.29 -22.21
CA ALA A 277 33.83 1.23 -20.75
C ALA A 277 34.17 -0.15 -20.18
N PRO A 278 34.73 -0.25 -18.96
CA PRO A 278 35.18 -1.51 -18.40
C PRO A 278 34.04 -2.39 -17.85
N ASN A 279 32.95 -1.79 -17.35
CA ASN A 279 31.84 -2.52 -16.73
C ASN A 279 30.49 -1.92 -17.15
N PRO A 280 29.47 -2.76 -17.45
CA PRO A 280 28.14 -2.28 -17.76
C PRO A 280 27.34 -2.02 -16.48
N MET A 281 26.92 -0.77 -16.30
CA MET A 281 26.11 -0.33 -15.17
C MET A 281 25.16 0.79 -15.57
N GLU A 282 24.10 0.97 -14.80
CA GLU A 282 23.21 2.11 -14.87
C GLU A 282 23.12 2.75 -13.48
N VAL A 283 23.37 4.05 -13.40
CA VAL A 283 23.10 4.88 -12.23
C VAL A 283 22.01 5.88 -12.60
N HIS A 284 21.01 6.04 -11.75
CA HIS A 284 19.97 7.04 -11.97
C HIS A 284 19.68 7.83 -10.71
N LEU A 285 19.29 9.08 -10.93
CA LEU A 285 18.68 9.95 -9.93
C LEU A 285 17.42 10.52 -10.56
N ARG A 286 16.27 10.35 -9.91
CA ARG A 286 14.99 10.87 -10.39
C ARG A 286 14.20 11.55 -9.28
N PHE A 287 13.47 12.57 -9.70
CA PHE A 287 12.50 13.30 -8.90
C PHE A 287 11.12 13.08 -9.51
N LEU A 288 10.13 12.72 -8.70
CA LEU A 288 8.75 12.53 -9.13
C LEU A 288 7.80 13.21 -8.15
N HIS A 289 6.80 13.89 -8.68
CA HIS A 289 5.76 14.57 -7.92
C HIS A 289 4.37 14.15 -8.40
N ALA A 290 3.52 13.74 -7.46
CA ALA A 290 2.11 13.50 -7.71
C ALA A 290 1.37 14.83 -7.92
N ILE A 291 0.91 15.08 -9.15
CA ILE A 291 0.21 16.32 -9.52
C ILE A 291 -1.30 16.23 -9.41
N GLU A 292 -1.84 15.03 -9.64
CA GLU A 292 -3.27 14.77 -9.55
C GLU A 292 -3.48 13.34 -9.06
N GLY A 293 -4.44 13.16 -8.15
CA GLY A 293 -4.83 11.87 -7.64
C GLY A 293 -6.31 11.86 -7.30
N SER A 294 -6.95 10.72 -7.52
CA SER A 294 -8.34 10.49 -7.09
C SER A 294 -8.52 9.06 -6.61
N GLY A 295 -9.59 8.83 -5.84
CA GLY A 295 -9.74 7.61 -5.04
C GLY A 295 -9.30 7.83 -3.60
N SER A 296 -9.48 6.82 -2.74
CA SER A 296 -9.34 7.03 -1.28
C SER A 296 -7.90 7.29 -0.83
N HIS A 297 -6.93 6.65 -1.48
CA HIS A 297 -5.53 6.68 -1.05
C HIS A 297 -4.58 7.04 -2.20
N ALA A 298 -4.86 8.12 -2.94
CA ALA A 298 -3.89 8.69 -3.87
C ALA A 298 -3.08 9.77 -3.13
N PRO A 299 -1.96 9.44 -2.45
CA PRO A 299 -1.21 10.41 -1.70
C PRO A 299 -0.65 11.49 -2.62
N LYS A 300 -0.65 12.74 -2.14
CA LYS A 300 0.21 13.78 -2.70
C LYS A 300 1.59 13.60 -2.11
N TRP A 301 2.55 13.21 -2.93
CA TRP A 301 3.92 12.98 -2.49
C TRP A 301 4.93 13.52 -3.48
N THR A 302 6.13 13.71 -2.96
CA THR A 302 7.34 13.99 -3.71
C THR A 302 8.35 12.91 -3.35
N ARG A 303 8.95 12.27 -4.35
CA ARG A 303 9.96 11.24 -4.12
C ARG A 303 11.20 11.56 -4.90
N VAL A 304 12.31 11.43 -4.20
CA VAL A 304 13.64 11.39 -4.77
C VAL A 304 14.05 9.93 -4.73
N GLU A 305 14.40 9.37 -5.88
CA GLU A 305 14.89 8.01 -5.98
C GLU A 305 16.27 8.02 -6.63
N ALA A 306 17.21 7.33 -5.99
CA ALA A 306 18.52 7.04 -6.54
C ALA A 306 18.70 5.52 -6.57
N GLY A 307 19.34 5.02 -7.62
CA GLY A 307 19.54 3.58 -7.77
C GLY A 307 20.69 3.25 -8.70
N ILE A 308 21.22 2.05 -8.51
CA ILE A 308 22.29 1.46 -9.30
C ILE A 308 21.80 0.12 -9.82
N ARG A 309 22.00 -0.16 -11.10
CA ARG A 309 21.83 -1.48 -11.71
C ARG A 309 23.17 -1.94 -12.23
N LEU A 310 23.57 -3.13 -11.83
CA LEU A 310 24.80 -3.77 -12.29
C LEU A 310 24.39 -4.86 -13.27
N PHE A 311 25.04 -4.89 -14.44
CA PHE A 311 24.77 -5.91 -15.44
C PHE A 311 25.91 -6.91 -15.47
N ARG A 312 25.56 -8.19 -15.60
CA ARG A 312 26.52 -9.25 -15.84
C ARG A 312 26.00 -10.16 -16.93
N ARG A 313 26.81 -10.35 -17.96
CA ARG A 313 26.54 -11.36 -18.98
C ARG A 313 26.99 -12.72 -18.48
N LEU A 314 26.06 -13.67 -18.41
CA LEU A 314 26.35 -15.05 -18.00
C LEU A 314 26.58 -15.99 -19.19
N TRP A 315 26.03 -15.67 -20.38
CA TRP A 315 26.17 -16.46 -21.60
C TRP A 315 25.97 -15.60 -22.88
N GLY A 316 26.45 -16.10 -24.03
CA GLY A 316 26.36 -15.49 -25.38
C GLY A 316 27.60 -14.70 -25.85
N GLN A 317 27.77 -14.50 -27.16
CA GLN A 317 28.92 -13.80 -27.78
C GLN A 317 28.85 -12.27 -27.73
N THR A 318 29.94 -11.61 -27.33
CA THR A 318 30.26 -10.20 -27.66
C THR A 318 30.67 -10.16 -29.11
N ASN A 319 29.78 -9.72 -29.99
CA ASN A 319 30.21 -9.23 -31.30
C ASN A 319 30.47 -7.75 -31.17
#